data_AF-A0A835T767-F1
#
_entry.id   AF-A0A835T767-F1
#
_cell.length_a   1.000
_cell.length_b   1.000
_cell.length_c   1.000
_cell.angle_alpha   90.00
_cell.angle_beta   90.00
_cell.angle_gamma   90.00
#
_symmetry.space_group_name_H-M   'P 1'
#
loop_
_entity.id
_entity.type
_entity.pdbx_description
1 polymer ?
#
loop_
_entity_poly.entity_id
_entity_poly.type
_entity_poly.pdbx_seq_one_letter_code
_entity_poly.pdbx_strand_id
1 'polypeptide(L)'
;MSTALSSSSEEQLHDLRHKDVLLLDSVFAAFEQTNMFRGQHLKLDDIFSTASGKRYFRFEHMSIPYLAIVETWQAPDREYIVLRLPNKRFSYASAAGQAFYRRHGWVELNGTQAMDFCPRLCQAVQDKFTSVVFTYNETHNRIDIMLSPEHHGTGLVIAFEPGHPFTDLVRMPMPRR
;
A
#
# COMPACT_ATOMS: atom_id res chain seq x y z
N MET A 1 33.72 0.51 -33.69
CA MET A 1 32.43 1.24 -33.65
C MET A 1 31.72 0.79 -32.40
N SER A 2 31.69 1.66 -31.39
CA SER A 2 31.06 1.42 -30.10
C SER A 2 29.69 2.08 -30.15
N THR A 3 28.63 1.28 -30.17
CA THR A 3 27.25 1.79 -30.12
C THR A 3 26.68 1.46 -28.75
N ALA A 4 26.45 2.52 -27.98
CA ALA A 4 25.86 2.50 -26.67
C ALA A 4 24.44 1.93 -26.70
N LEU A 5 24.19 0.93 -25.86
CA LEU A 5 22.87 0.47 -25.44
C LEU A 5 22.86 0.52 -23.92
N SER A 6 22.68 1.71 -23.35
CA SER A 6 22.61 1.90 -21.89
C SER A 6 21.87 3.18 -21.48
N SER A 7 20.90 3.66 -22.26
CA SER A 7 20.14 4.87 -21.90
C SER A 7 18.63 4.64 -21.78
N SER A 8 18.10 3.47 -22.16
CA SER A 8 16.63 3.28 -22.20
C SER A 8 16.01 2.93 -20.85
N SER A 9 16.81 2.58 -19.83
CA SER A 9 16.31 2.23 -18.49
C SER A 9 16.28 3.44 -17.55
N GLU A 10 17.14 4.44 -17.79
CA GLU A 10 17.25 5.66 -16.96
C GLU A 10 16.22 6.73 -17.36
N GLU A 11 15.83 6.81 -18.65
CA GLU A 11 14.76 7.73 -19.10
C GLU A 11 13.34 7.23 -18.80
N GLN A 12 13.19 5.97 -18.35
CA GLN A 12 11.89 5.40 -17.97
C GLN A 12 11.41 5.88 -16.59
N LEU A 13 12.23 6.62 -15.85
CA LEU A 13 12.08 6.99 -14.43
C LEU A 13 11.40 8.35 -14.16
N HIS A 14 11.05 9.12 -15.18
CA HIS A 14 10.45 10.44 -15.01
C HIS A 14 8.91 10.39 -15.04
N ASP A 15 8.25 9.95 -13.95
CA ASP A 15 6.92 10.49 -13.58
C ASP A 15 6.29 9.96 -12.27
N LEU A 16 6.96 9.09 -11.53
CA LEU A 16 6.74 9.06 -10.08
C LEU A 16 7.52 10.23 -9.50
N ARG A 17 6.87 11.37 -9.24
CA ARG A 17 7.52 12.45 -8.49
C ARG A 17 8.02 11.83 -7.19
N HIS A 18 9.34 11.81 -6.99
CA HIS A 18 9.98 11.18 -5.84
C HIS A 18 9.30 11.52 -4.49
N LYS A 19 8.72 12.73 -4.39
CA LYS A 19 7.92 13.21 -3.27
C LYS A 19 6.61 12.44 -3.02
N ASP A 20 5.89 12.06 -4.07
CA ASP A 20 4.59 11.35 -3.98
C ASP A 20 4.79 9.90 -3.52
N VAL A 21 5.99 9.37 -3.74
CA VAL A 21 6.38 8.02 -3.34
C VAL A 21 6.87 7.98 -1.90
N LEU A 22 7.69 8.95 -1.49
CA LEU A 22 8.07 9.15 -0.09
C LEU A 22 6.83 9.37 0.81
N LEU A 23 5.72 9.85 0.23
CA LEU A 23 4.45 9.95 0.93
C LEU A 23 3.90 8.57 1.33
N LEU A 24 4.03 7.53 0.49
CA LEU A 24 3.53 6.19 0.79
C LEU A 24 4.23 5.60 2.01
N ASP A 25 5.57 5.64 2.01
CA ASP A 25 6.38 5.19 3.15
C ASP A 25 6.08 5.99 4.42
N SER A 26 5.91 7.31 4.28
CA SER A 26 5.54 8.19 5.39
C SER A 26 4.17 7.87 5.97
N VAL A 27 3.17 7.56 5.14
CA VAL A 27 1.82 7.17 5.57
C VAL A 27 1.86 5.82 6.26
N PHE A 28 2.57 4.84 5.69
CA PHE A 28 2.75 3.52 6.31
C PHE A 28 3.43 3.63 7.67
N ALA A 29 4.52 4.39 7.75
CA ALA A 29 5.23 4.65 8.98
C ALA A 29 4.36 5.32 10.05
N ALA A 30 3.56 6.30 9.65
CA ALA A 30 2.62 6.94 10.56
C ALA A 30 1.59 5.95 11.10
N PHE A 31 1.04 5.07 10.25
CA PHE A 31 0.16 4.01 10.68
C PHE A 31 0.84 3.07 11.69
N GLU A 32 2.02 2.54 11.35
CA GLU A 32 2.79 1.68 12.25
C GLU A 32 3.01 2.32 13.62
N GLN A 33 3.36 3.60 13.66
CA GLN A 33 3.71 4.31 14.90
C GLN A 33 2.51 4.76 15.72
N THR A 34 1.36 5.01 15.10
CA THR A 34 0.25 5.74 15.76
C THR A 34 -1.10 5.06 15.64
N ASN A 35 -1.17 3.85 15.05
CA ASN A 35 -2.44 3.14 14.95
C ASN A 35 -3.05 2.89 16.34
N MET A 36 -4.36 3.03 16.44
CA MET A 36 -5.14 2.84 17.64
C MET A 36 -6.40 2.06 17.28
N PHE A 37 -6.55 0.88 17.89
CA PHE A 37 -7.76 0.06 17.83
C PHE A 37 -8.32 -0.09 19.23
N ARG A 38 -9.56 0.38 19.43
CA ARG A 38 -10.25 0.32 20.74
C ARG A 38 -9.43 0.91 21.89
N GLY A 39 -8.69 2.00 21.62
CA GLY A 39 -7.88 2.69 22.63
C GLY A 39 -6.51 2.04 22.90
N GLN A 40 -6.09 1.07 22.09
CA GLN A 40 -4.78 0.42 22.21
C GLN A 40 -4.00 0.54 20.91
N HIS A 41 -2.71 0.85 21.02
CA HIS A 41 -1.77 0.73 19.90
C HIS A 41 -1.39 -0.72 19.69
N LEU A 42 -1.44 -1.20 18.46
CA LEU A 42 -1.10 -2.58 18.09
C LEU A 42 0.14 -2.60 17.20
N LYS A 43 1.01 -3.60 17.41
CA LYS A 43 2.11 -3.87 16.49
C LYS A 43 1.58 -4.52 15.22
N LEU A 44 2.30 -4.37 14.10
CA LEU A 44 1.90 -4.98 12.83
C LEU A 44 1.68 -6.49 12.93
N ASP A 45 2.52 -7.21 13.68
CA ASP A 45 2.36 -8.64 13.92
C ASP A 45 1.04 -8.98 14.62
N ASP A 46 0.63 -8.17 15.60
CA ASP A 46 -0.63 -8.35 16.32
C ASP A 46 -1.82 -8.01 15.42
N ILE A 47 -1.70 -6.96 14.60
CA ILE A 47 -2.71 -6.57 13.61
C ILE A 47 -2.94 -7.70 12.62
N PHE A 48 -1.86 -8.28 12.08
CA PHE A 48 -1.93 -9.29 11.04
C PHE A 48 -2.32 -10.67 11.58
N SER A 49 -1.78 -11.09 12.72
CA SER A 49 -2.11 -12.39 13.32
C SER A 49 -3.54 -12.48 13.83
N THR A 50 -4.14 -11.36 14.23
CA THR A 50 -5.48 -11.35 14.79
C THR A 50 -6.55 -10.92 13.79
N ALA A 51 -6.20 -10.53 12.56
CA ALA A 51 -7.14 -9.96 11.60
C ALA A 51 -8.31 -10.91 11.31
N SER A 52 -9.45 -10.64 11.94
CA SER A 52 -10.72 -11.30 11.66
C SER A 52 -11.78 -10.24 11.44
N GLY A 53 -12.49 -10.38 10.31
CA GLY A 53 -13.46 -9.41 9.83
C GLY A 53 -12.84 -8.05 9.52
N LYS A 54 -13.70 -7.05 9.36
CA LYS A 54 -13.31 -5.67 9.06
C LYS A 54 -13.07 -4.86 10.33
N ARG A 55 -11.91 -4.22 10.43
CA ARG A 55 -11.49 -3.40 11.56
C ARG A 55 -11.09 -2.00 11.10
N TYR A 56 -11.32 -1.03 11.97
CA TYR A 56 -11.00 0.37 11.74
C TYR A 56 -9.98 0.82 12.77
N PHE A 57 -8.86 1.33 12.30
CA PHE A 57 -7.76 1.82 13.12
C PHE A 57 -7.66 3.32 12.93
N ARG A 58 -7.75 4.08 14.03
CA ARG A 58 -7.37 5.49 13.98
C ARG A 58 -5.86 5.58 13.90
N PHE A 59 -5.31 6.42 13.07
CA PHE A 59 -3.88 6.75 13.08
C PHE A 59 -3.70 8.23 12.72
N GLU A 60 -2.51 8.78 12.96
CA GLU A 60 -2.20 10.17 12.74
C GLU A 60 -1.03 10.33 11.77
N HIS A 61 -1.25 11.06 10.68
CA HIS A 61 -0.21 11.39 9.70
C HIS A 61 -0.15 12.92 9.53
N MET A 62 1.03 13.51 9.77
CA MET A 62 1.24 14.96 9.77
C MET A 62 0.26 15.74 10.66
N SER A 63 0.03 15.26 11.89
CA SER A 63 -0.94 15.83 12.84
C SER A 63 -2.40 15.82 12.38
N ILE A 64 -2.71 15.01 11.37
CA ILE A 64 -4.07 14.84 10.85
C ILE A 64 -4.53 13.41 11.17
N PRO A 65 -5.64 13.22 11.89
CA PRO A 65 -6.20 11.90 12.15
C PRO A 65 -6.85 11.30 10.89
N TYR A 66 -6.69 10.00 10.73
CA TYR A 66 -7.24 9.19 9.64
C TYR A 66 -7.79 7.85 10.15
N LEU A 67 -8.58 7.17 9.33
CA LEU A 67 -9.01 5.79 9.55
C LEU A 67 -8.39 4.85 8.53
N ALA A 68 -7.55 3.94 8.99
CA ALA A 68 -7.12 2.78 8.23
C ALA A 68 -8.14 1.64 8.40
N ILE A 69 -8.21 0.78 7.38
CA ILE A 69 -9.06 -0.42 7.40
C ILE A 69 -8.15 -1.65 7.33
N VAL A 70 -8.41 -2.63 8.19
CA VAL A 70 -7.80 -3.96 8.10
C VAL A 70 -8.92 -4.97 7.91
N GLU A 71 -8.85 -5.76 6.84
CA GLU A 71 -9.82 -6.81 6.52
C GLU A 71 -9.13 -8.02 5.89
N THR A 72 -9.79 -9.19 5.88
CA THR A 72 -9.30 -10.36 5.16
C THR A 72 -9.99 -10.47 3.80
N TRP A 73 -9.22 -10.88 2.79
CA TRP A 73 -9.70 -11.14 1.44
C TRP A 73 -9.29 -12.54 1.00
N GLN A 74 -10.28 -13.37 0.69
CA GLN A 74 -10.04 -14.71 0.17
C GLN A 74 -9.84 -14.66 -1.35
N ALA A 75 -8.60 -14.83 -1.81
CA ALA A 75 -8.30 -15.06 -3.22
C ALA A 75 -8.38 -16.57 -3.53
N PRO A 76 -8.43 -16.97 -4.82
CA PRO A 76 -8.49 -18.38 -5.21
C PRO A 76 -7.31 -19.22 -4.73
N ASP A 77 -6.13 -18.61 -4.58
CA ASP A 77 -4.88 -19.28 -4.26
C ASP A 77 -4.45 -19.13 -2.80
N ARG A 78 -4.83 -18.03 -2.13
CA ARG A 78 -4.51 -17.77 -0.72
C ARG A 78 -5.44 -16.74 -0.08
N GLU A 79 -5.40 -16.68 1.24
CA GLU A 79 -5.96 -15.57 2.00
C GLU A 79 -4.96 -14.40 2.02
N TYR A 80 -5.48 -13.18 1.91
CA TYR A 80 -4.73 -11.94 2.07
C TYR A 80 -5.29 -11.13 3.23
N ILE A 81 -4.40 -10.55 4.04
CA ILE A 81 -4.75 -9.43 4.91
C ILE A 81 -4.63 -8.16 4.09
N VAL A 82 -5.69 -7.36 4.05
CA VAL A 82 -5.74 -6.10 3.31
C VAL A 82 -5.69 -4.95 4.32
N LEU A 83 -4.60 -4.18 4.27
CA LEU A 83 -4.43 -2.93 4.99
C LEU A 83 -4.69 -1.77 4.03
N ARG A 84 -5.79 -1.05 4.22
CA ARG A 84 -6.13 0.14 3.43
C ARG A 84 -5.72 1.39 4.19
N LEU A 85 -4.80 2.14 3.60
CA LEU A 85 -4.24 3.37 4.15
C LEU A 85 -4.72 4.57 3.34
N PRO A 86 -5.54 5.44 3.92
CA PRO A 86 -5.90 6.69 3.27
C PRO A 86 -4.67 7.59 3.15
N ASN A 87 -4.50 8.21 1.98
CA ASN A 87 -3.55 9.28 1.76
C ASN A 87 -4.23 10.51 1.14
N LYS A 88 -3.63 11.69 1.30
CA LYS A 88 -4.03 12.87 0.55
C LYS A 88 -3.21 12.94 -0.74
N ARG A 89 -3.89 12.74 -1.87
CA ARG A 89 -3.41 13.10 -3.22
C ARG A 89 -2.12 12.39 -3.66
N PHE A 90 -2.10 11.07 -3.62
CA PHE A 90 -1.31 10.39 -4.65
C PHE A 90 -1.93 10.69 -6.02
N SER A 91 -1.13 10.85 -7.08
CA SER A 91 -1.60 10.88 -8.46
C SER A 91 -0.46 10.38 -9.35
N TYR A 92 -0.64 9.25 -10.03
CA TYR A 92 0.33 8.77 -11.00
C TYR A 92 -0.17 9.07 -12.40
N ALA A 93 0.60 9.89 -13.13
CA ALA A 93 0.46 10.03 -14.56
C ALA A 93 1.38 9.00 -15.20
N SER A 94 0.82 7.95 -15.83
CA SER A 94 1.66 7.05 -16.61
C SER A 94 2.10 7.78 -17.89
N ALA A 95 3.41 7.88 -18.15
CA ALA A 95 3.87 8.25 -19.47
C ALA A 95 3.27 7.28 -20.51
N ALA A 96 2.75 7.82 -21.62
CA ALA A 96 2.15 7.01 -22.68
C ALA A 96 3.15 5.97 -23.19
N GLY A 97 2.84 4.67 -23.01
CA GLY A 97 3.64 3.55 -23.53
C GLY A 97 4.32 2.64 -22.50
N GLN A 98 4.18 2.89 -21.19
CA GLN A 98 4.88 2.11 -20.14
C GLN A 98 4.02 1.12 -19.34
N ALA A 99 2.76 0.86 -19.74
CA ALA A 99 1.91 -0.06 -19.00
C ALA A 99 2.18 -1.52 -19.40
N PHE A 100 2.80 -2.30 -18.51
CA PHE A 100 3.18 -3.70 -18.77
C PHE A 100 1.97 -4.67 -18.80
N TYR A 101 0.86 -4.31 -18.14
CA TYR A 101 -0.41 -5.04 -18.22
C TYR A 101 -1.56 -4.09 -17.84
N ARG A 102 -2.62 -4.02 -18.67
CA ARG A 102 -3.84 -3.26 -18.37
C ARG A 102 -5.02 -4.22 -18.26
N ARG A 103 -5.52 -4.46 -17.05
CA ARG A 103 -6.78 -5.18 -16.83
C ARG A 103 -7.67 -4.38 -15.89
N HIS A 104 -8.86 -4.02 -16.36
CA HIS A 104 -9.84 -3.24 -15.59
C HIS A 104 -9.27 -1.95 -14.96
N GLY A 105 -8.35 -1.27 -15.67
CA GLY A 105 -7.72 -0.03 -15.21
C GLY A 105 -6.51 -0.20 -14.27
N TRP A 106 -6.15 -1.44 -13.91
CA TRP A 106 -4.93 -1.73 -13.15
C TRP A 106 -3.71 -1.81 -14.06
N VAL A 107 -2.62 -1.21 -13.62
CA VAL A 107 -1.31 -1.22 -14.26
C VAL A 107 -0.29 -1.77 -13.28
N GLU A 108 0.44 -2.81 -13.67
CA GLU A 108 1.59 -3.28 -12.91
C GLU A 108 2.79 -2.34 -13.11
N LEU A 109 3.36 -1.92 -11.98
CA LEU A 109 4.57 -1.12 -11.85
C LEU A 109 5.74 -2.05 -11.49
N ASN A 110 6.97 -1.57 -11.61
CA ASN A 110 8.12 -2.38 -11.26
C ASN A 110 8.15 -2.67 -9.74
N GLY A 111 7.98 -3.95 -9.37
CA GLY A 111 7.95 -4.41 -7.99
C GLY A 111 9.24 -4.16 -7.20
N THR A 112 10.42 -4.16 -7.86
CA THR A 112 11.68 -3.85 -7.16
C THR A 112 11.70 -2.40 -6.70
N GLN A 113 11.11 -1.50 -7.49
CA GLN A 113 11.01 -0.08 -7.14
C GLN A 113 10.13 0.13 -5.91
N ALA A 114 9.07 -0.68 -5.70
CA ALA A 114 8.20 -0.54 -4.55
C ALA A 114 8.95 -0.62 -3.21
N MET A 115 9.97 -1.48 -3.13
CA MET A 115 10.77 -1.66 -1.92
C MET A 115 11.82 -0.56 -1.75
N ASP A 116 12.42 -0.07 -2.84
CA ASP A 116 13.31 1.10 -2.80
C ASP A 116 12.58 2.37 -2.34
N PHE A 117 11.31 2.44 -2.70
CA PHE A 117 10.41 3.55 -2.43
C PHE A 117 9.77 3.53 -1.05
N CYS A 118 9.61 2.34 -0.47
CA CYS A 118 9.00 2.15 0.83
C CYS A 118 9.98 1.40 1.77
N PRO A 119 11.10 2.02 2.16
CA PRO A 119 12.13 1.35 2.96
C PRO A 119 11.63 0.89 4.33
N ARG A 120 10.70 1.62 4.95
CA ARG A 120 10.13 1.21 6.25
C ARG A 120 9.16 0.05 6.09
N LEU A 121 8.36 0.07 5.01
CA LEU A 121 7.55 -1.09 4.66
C LEU A 121 8.44 -2.31 4.44
N CYS A 122 9.48 -2.16 3.62
CA CYS A 122 10.44 -3.23 3.34
C CYS A 122 11.01 -3.80 4.65
N GLN A 123 11.52 -2.94 5.55
CA GLN A 123 12.04 -3.37 6.85
C GLN A 123 11.01 -4.13 7.69
N ALA A 124 9.74 -3.74 7.67
CA ALA A 124 8.69 -4.37 8.47
C ALA A 124 8.27 -5.77 7.95
N VAL A 125 8.54 -6.07 6.67
CA VAL A 125 7.95 -7.23 5.99
C VAL A 125 8.96 -8.13 5.25
N GLN A 126 10.22 -7.70 5.10
CA GLN A 126 11.25 -8.38 4.30
C GLN A 126 11.46 -9.86 4.68
N ASP A 127 11.35 -10.20 5.95
CA ASP A 127 11.61 -11.57 6.44
C ASP A 127 10.40 -12.51 6.25
N LYS A 128 9.27 -12.00 5.74
CA LYS A 128 7.99 -12.72 5.68
C LYS A 128 7.50 -12.98 4.26
N PHE A 129 7.95 -12.20 3.29
CA PHE A 129 7.44 -12.24 1.92
C PHE A 129 8.59 -12.28 0.92
N THR A 130 8.44 -13.09 -0.12
CA THR A 130 9.48 -13.28 -1.15
C THR A 130 9.09 -12.71 -2.51
N SER A 131 7.82 -12.36 -2.68
CA SER A 131 7.31 -11.76 -3.90
C SER A 131 6.56 -10.47 -3.60
N VAL A 132 6.77 -9.48 -4.46
CA VAL A 132 6.17 -8.14 -4.41
C VAL A 132 5.54 -7.85 -5.77
N VAL A 133 4.25 -7.57 -5.78
CA VAL A 133 3.54 -7.05 -6.94
C VAL A 133 3.08 -5.64 -6.62
N PHE A 134 3.49 -4.68 -7.45
CA PHE A 134 3.17 -3.27 -7.26
C PHE A 134 2.24 -2.83 -8.38
N THR A 135 1.04 -2.34 -8.04
CA THR A 135 0.06 -1.96 -9.05
C THR A 135 -0.55 -0.61 -8.76
N TYR A 136 -0.95 0.09 -9.82
CA TYR A 136 -1.66 1.36 -9.75
C TYR A 136 -2.95 1.29 -10.56
N ASN A 137 -3.99 1.94 -10.05
CA ASN A 137 -5.25 2.15 -10.75
C ASN A 137 -5.60 3.63 -10.81
N GLU A 138 -5.57 4.20 -12.02
CA GLU A 138 -5.81 5.62 -12.25
C GLU A 138 -7.24 6.04 -11.91
N THR A 139 -8.23 5.24 -12.31
CA THR A 139 -9.65 5.53 -12.07
C THR A 139 -9.96 5.62 -10.57
N HIS A 140 -9.32 4.77 -9.77
CA HIS A 140 -9.51 4.75 -8.32
C HIS A 140 -8.49 5.61 -7.57
N ASN A 141 -7.51 6.16 -8.28
CA ASN A 141 -6.36 6.86 -7.72
C ASN A 141 -5.71 6.08 -6.57
N ARG A 142 -5.47 4.79 -6.81
CA ARG A 142 -5.10 3.80 -5.80
C ARG A 142 -3.84 3.05 -6.20
N ILE A 143 -3.00 2.75 -5.22
CA ILE A 143 -1.85 1.89 -5.37
C ILE A 143 -2.00 0.68 -4.45
N ASP A 144 -1.71 -0.50 -4.97
CA ASP A 144 -1.63 -1.72 -4.18
C ASP A 144 -0.20 -2.28 -4.22
N ILE A 145 0.35 -2.53 -3.04
CA ILE A 145 1.56 -3.35 -2.84
C ILE A 145 1.08 -4.69 -2.29
N MET A 146 1.16 -5.73 -3.10
CA MET A 146 0.80 -7.09 -2.73
C MET A 146 2.06 -7.91 -2.46
N LEU A 147 2.12 -8.49 -1.27
CA LEU A 147 3.25 -9.21 -0.72
C LEU A 147 2.84 -10.67 -0.49
N SER A 148 3.62 -11.58 -1.04
CA SER A 148 3.32 -13.02 -1.01
C SER A 148 4.47 -13.81 -0.39
N PRO A 149 4.19 -14.69 0.60
CA PRO A 149 5.21 -15.63 1.10
C PRO A 149 5.55 -16.69 0.04
N GLU A 150 6.75 -17.27 0.18
CA GLU A 150 7.25 -18.35 -0.69
C GLU A 150 6.43 -19.64 -0.57
N HIS A 151 6.00 -19.95 0.64
CA HIS A 151 5.23 -21.14 0.96
C HIS A 151 3.76 -20.80 1.23
N HIS A 152 2.97 -21.83 1.55
CA HIS A 152 1.59 -21.66 1.99
C HIS A 152 1.54 -20.75 3.23
N GLY A 153 0.98 -19.56 3.06
CA GLY A 153 0.84 -18.57 4.11
C GLY A 153 -0.06 -17.43 3.66
N THR A 154 -0.51 -16.64 4.63
CA THR A 154 -1.34 -15.46 4.39
C THR A 154 -0.53 -14.38 3.70
N GLY A 155 -1.02 -13.87 2.57
CA GLY A 155 -0.43 -12.72 1.89
C GLY A 155 -0.81 -11.40 2.57
N LEU A 156 -0.15 -10.31 2.20
CA LEU A 156 -0.46 -8.96 2.66
C LEU A 156 -0.68 -8.04 1.46
N VAL A 157 -1.79 -7.32 1.44
CA VAL A 157 -2.04 -6.24 0.47
C VAL A 157 -2.07 -4.93 1.22
N ILE A 158 -1.23 -3.98 0.83
CA ILE A 158 -1.27 -2.62 1.33
C ILE A 158 -1.82 -1.73 0.22
N ALA A 159 -3.03 -1.25 0.44
CA ALA A 159 -3.75 -0.40 -0.50
C ALA A 159 -3.67 1.05 -0.04
N PHE A 160 -2.95 1.88 -0.79
CA PHE A 160 -2.93 3.32 -0.61
C PHE A 160 -4.00 3.95 -1.49
N GLU A 161 -5.00 4.57 -0.88
CA GLU A 161 -6.15 5.12 -1.60
C GLU A 161 -6.53 6.53 -1.10
N PRO A 162 -7.32 7.31 -1.86
CA PRO A 162 -7.74 8.62 -1.41
C PRO A 162 -8.60 8.52 -0.16
N GLY A 163 -8.31 9.36 0.83
CA GLY A 163 -9.13 9.42 2.03
C GLY A 163 -9.24 10.82 2.63
N HIS A 164 -10.19 10.97 3.54
CA HIS A 164 -10.45 12.22 4.25
C HIS A 164 -10.00 12.11 5.71
N PRO A 165 -9.58 13.23 6.33
CA PRO A 165 -9.33 13.27 7.76
C PRO A 165 -10.53 12.73 8.54
N PHE A 166 -10.24 11.90 9.54
CA PHE A 166 -11.24 11.41 10.48
C PHE A 166 -11.53 12.50 11.51
N THR A 167 -12.76 13.01 11.53
CA THR A 167 -13.22 13.87 12.62
C THR A 167 -14.09 13.04 13.56
N ASP A 168 -13.97 13.24 14.87
CA ASP A 168 -14.77 12.51 15.88
C ASP A 168 -16.29 12.73 15.73
N LEU A 169 -16.70 13.68 14.88
CA LEU A 169 -18.08 13.92 14.45
C LEU A 169 -18.61 12.84 13.49
N VAL A 170 -17.73 12.11 12.81
CA VAL A 170 -18.11 11.00 11.93
C VAL A 170 -18.26 9.74 12.78
N ARG A 171 -19.51 9.35 13.06
CA ARG A 171 -19.79 8.06 13.70
C ARG A 171 -19.11 6.94 12.93
N MET A 172 -18.27 6.16 13.62
CA MET A 172 -17.64 4.99 13.01
C MET A 172 -18.72 4.07 12.44
N PRO A 173 -18.59 3.59 11.19
CA PRO A 173 -19.54 2.65 10.63
C PRO A 173 -19.55 1.39 11.49
N MET A 174 -20.70 1.11 12.10
CA MET A 174 -20.89 -0.12 12.85
C MET A 174 -20.70 -1.31 11.90
N PRO A 175 -19.99 -2.37 12.32
CA PRO A 175 -19.89 -3.59 11.53
C PRO A 175 -21.31 -4.10 11.25
N ARG A 176 -21.63 -4.29 9.96
CA ARG A 176 -22.86 -4.99 9.58
C ARG A 176 -22.72 -6.42 10.10
N ARG A 177 -23.59 -6.79 11.04
CA ARG A 177 -23.70 -8.16 11.55
C ARG A 177 -24.20 -9.10 10.45
#